data_AF-A0A1F5W6G7-F1
#
_entry.id   AF-A0A1F5W6G7-F1
#
_cell.length_a   1.000
_cell.length_b   1.000
_cell.length_c   1.000
_cell.angle_alpha   90.00
_cell.angle_beta   90.00
_cell.angle_gamma   90.00
#
_symmetry.space_group_name_H-M   'P 1'
#
loop_
_entity.id
_entity.type
_entity.pdbx_description
1 polymer ?
#
loop_
_entity_poly.entity_id
_entity_poly.type
_entity_poly.pdbx_seq_one_letter_code
_entity_poly.pdbx_strand_id
1 'polypeptide(L)'
;MKEKRKVFIIQSVRGATKAEREFAISHAARLENSSYEVYLPARNTNQNDPVGLRICTDNRKAIANADEIHIIWKKNNLNWFQKLLSWFVGKLQKWGGLQKSEGSYFDFGMSFMAQHFLPDKKIILVNLDMIKPTGGKSFENVLHALTKRSRK
;
A
#
# COMPACT_ATOMS: atom_id res chain seq x y z
N MET A 1 26.88 16.07 -2.09
CA MET A 1 26.11 14.91 -2.59
C MET A 1 24.66 15.33 -2.76
N LYS A 2 23.97 14.92 -3.83
CA LYS A 2 22.54 15.23 -4.01
C LYS A 2 21.74 14.51 -2.92
N GLU A 3 20.80 15.19 -2.28
CA GLU A 3 19.95 14.58 -1.25
C GLU A 3 19.19 13.39 -1.87
N LYS A 4 19.09 12.28 -1.11
CA LYS A 4 18.35 11.10 -1.57
C LYS A 4 16.86 11.41 -1.57
N ARG A 5 16.16 10.98 -2.62
CA ARG A 5 14.69 11.05 -2.65
C ARG A 5 14.09 10.09 -1.63
N LYS A 6 13.05 10.53 -0.93
CA LYS A 6 12.37 9.77 0.12
C LYS A 6 11.13 9.08 -0.45
N VAL A 7 11.00 7.80 -0.19
CA VAL A 7 9.87 6.98 -0.66
C VAL A 7 9.14 6.39 0.52
N PHE A 8 7.82 6.54 0.55
CA PHE A 8 6.94 5.77 1.44
C PHE A 8 6.27 4.64 0.66
N ILE A 9 6.41 3.40 1.13
CA ILE A 9 5.81 2.23 0.51
C ILE A 9 4.49 1.88 1.21
N ILE A 10 3.38 1.97 0.49
CA ILE A 10 2.09 1.44 0.91
C ILE A 10 2.03 -0.04 0.54
N GLN A 11 1.77 -0.89 1.54
CA GLN A 11 1.56 -2.32 1.36
C GLN A 11 0.58 -2.87 2.38
N SER A 12 0.06 -4.08 2.13
CA SER A 12 -0.60 -4.86 3.17
C SER A 12 0.44 -5.43 4.13
N VAL A 13 0.24 -5.25 5.44
CA VAL A 13 1.13 -5.80 6.48
C VAL A 13 0.48 -7.02 7.12
N ARG A 14 -0.70 -6.84 7.71
CA ARG A 14 -1.49 -7.92 8.32
C ARG A 14 -2.13 -8.78 7.23
N GLY A 15 -2.06 -10.11 7.40
CA GLY A 15 -2.60 -11.06 6.41
C GLY A 15 -1.85 -11.09 5.07
N ALA A 16 -0.68 -10.45 4.96
CA ALA A 16 0.17 -10.56 3.77
C ALA A 16 0.86 -11.94 3.73
N THR A 17 0.83 -12.58 2.57
CA THR A 17 1.55 -13.84 2.30
C THR A 17 3.06 -13.61 2.32
N LYS A 18 3.84 -14.71 2.42
CA LYS A 18 5.31 -14.64 2.34
C LYS A 18 5.77 -13.97 1.03
N ALA A 19 5.18 -14.36 -0.10
CA ALA A 19 5.51 -13.78 -1.40
C ALA A 19 5.16 -12.29 -1.50
N GLU A 20 4.03 -11.85 -0.93
CA GLU A 20 3.66 -10.42 -0.88
C GLU A 20 4.68 -9.61 -0.06
N ARG A 21 5.14 -10.15 1.08
CA ARG A 21 6.16 -9.50 1.92
C ARG A 21 7.51 -9.45 1.20
N GLU A 22 7.94 -10.55 0.59
CA GLU A 22 9.18 -10.64 -0.16
C GLU A 22 9.20 -9.69 -1.36
N PHE A 23 8.08 -9.54 -2.07
CA PHE A 23 7.96 -8.59 -3.17
C PHE A 23 8.24 -7.15 -2.71
N ALA A 24 7.68 -6.74 -1.58
CA ALA A 24 7.87 -5.41 -1.05
C ALA A 24 9.27 -5.16 -0.48
N ILE A 25 9.83 -6.14 0.23
CA ILE A 25 11.21 -6.08 0.71
C ILE A 25 12.17 -5.95 -0.49
N SER A 26 11.97 -6.76 -1.53
CA SER A 26 12.77 -6.70 -2.75
C SER A 26 12.62 -5.37 -3.47
N HIS A 27 11.43 -4.79 -3.47
CA HIS A 27 11.21 -3.45 -4.04
C HIS A 27 11.94 -2.36 -3.25
N ALA A 28 11.85 -2.39 -1.91
CA ALA A 28 12.58 -1.47 -1.05
C ALA A 28 14.09 -1.54 -1.30
N ALA A 29 14.65 -2.76 -1.35
CA ALA A 29 16.08 -2.96 -1.61
C ALA A 29 16.52 -2.39 -2.97
N ARG A 30 15.72 -2.57 -4.03
CA ARG A 30 16.02 -1.99 -5.35
C ARG A 30 16.05 -0.46 -5.32
N LEU A 31 15.14 0.17 -4.59
CA LEU A 31 15.10 1.63 -4.43
C LEU A 31 16.30 2.14 -3.63
N GLU A 32 16.64 1.47 -2.52
CA GLU A 32 17.80 1.82 -1.69
C GLU A 32 19.10 1.76 -2.50
N ASN A 33 19.25 0.75 -3.35
CA ASN A 33 20.39 0.61 -4.28
C ASN A 33 20.39 1.67 -5.39
N SER A 34 19.24 2.30 -5.67
CA SER A 34 19.07 3.33 -6.70
C SER A 34 19.10 4.76 -6.13
N SER A 35 19.66 4.94 -4.93
CA SER A 35 19.80 6.24 -4.22
C SER A 35 18.51 6.83 -3.62
N TYR A 36 17.55 6.00 -3.23
CA TYR A 36 16.40 6.43 -2.42
C TYR A 36 16.61 6.14 -0.93
N GLU A 37 15.94 6.92 -0.09
CA GLU A 37 15.67 6.60 1.31
C GLU A 37 14.26 6.02 1.40
N VAL A 38 14.11 4.82 1.98
CA VAL A 38 12.84 4.08 1.92
C VAL A 38 12.24 3.90 3.30
N TYR A 39 10.98 4.31 3.45
CA TYR A 39 10.13 3.97 4.58
C TYR A 39 9.14 2.86 4.20
N LEU A 40 9.33 1.68 4.79
CA LEU A 40 8.47 0.50 4.62
C LEU A 40 7.79 0.18 5.96
N PRO A 41 6.48 0.40 6.12
CA PRO A 41 5.81 0.28 7.42
C PRO A 41 5.99 -1.06 8.13
N ALA A 42 6.11 -2.17 7.40
CA ALA A 42 6.34 -3.49 8.02
C ALA A 42 7.67 -3.60 8.78
N ARG A 43 8.68 -2.77 8.47
CA ARG A 43 9.95 -2.72 9.21
C ARG A 43 10.13 -1.43 10.01
N ASN A 44 9.59 -0.31 9.51
CA ASN A 44 9.86 1.03 10.06
C ASN A 44 8.78 1.52 11.03
N THR A 45 7.61 0.89 11.08
CA THR A 45 6.53 1.27 11.99
C THR A 45 6.31 0.12 12.95
N ASN A 46 6.39 0.38 14.26
CA ASN A 46 6.00 -0.60 15.26
C ASN A 46 4.52 -0.96 15.04
N GLN A 47 4.23 -2.20 14.67
CA GLN A 47 2.87 -2.66 14.33
C GLN A 47 2.04 -3.04 15.56
N ASN A 48 2.62 -3.00 16.76
CA ASN A 48 1.92 -3.27 18.00
C ASN A 48 1.18 -2.01 18.47
N ASP A 49 -0.04 -1.83 17.95
CA ASP A 49 -0.95 -0.77 18.36
C ASP A 49 -2.39 -1.29 18.27
N PRO A 50 -3.03 -1.61 19.42
CA PRO A 50 -4.38 -2.16 19.43
C PRO A 50 -5.44 -1.16 18.94
N VAL A 51 -5.16 0.14 18.98
CA VAL A 51 -6.08 1.20 18.52
C VAL A 51 -5.79 1.58 17.07
N GLY A 52 -4.51 1.61 16.69
CA GLY A 52 -4.03 1.98 15.35
C GLY A 52 -3.75 3.48 15.17
N LEU A 53 -4.07 4.33 16.16
CA LEU A 53 -3.87 5.79 16.06
C LEU A 53 -2.39 6.17 15.95
N ARG A 54 -1.51 5.48 16.68
CA ARG A 54 -0.06 5.70 16.58
C ARG A 54 0.44 5.30 15.21
N ILE A 55 0.04 4.11 14.71
CA ILE A 55 0.40 3.64 13.36
C ILE A 55 -0.05 4.65 12.29
N CYS A 56 -1.31 5.10 12.35
CA CYS A 56 -1.83 6.10 11.43
C CYS A 56 -1.03 7.42 11.51
N THR A 57 -0.62 7.82 12.71
CA THR A 57 0.17 9.04 12.91
C THR A 57 1.59 8.91 12.36
N ASP A 58 2.24 7.78 12.59
CA ASP A 58 3.58 7.47 12.10
C ASP A 58 3.58 7.43 10.56
N ASN A 59 2.60 6.72 9.96
CA ASN A 59 2.42 6.66 8.52
C ASN A 59 2.12 8.04 7.92
N ARG A 60 1.23 8.83 8.54
CA ARG A 60 0.92 10.20 8.08
C ARG A 60 2.17 11.07 8.02
N LYS A 61 3.01 11.03 9.06
CA LYS A 61 4.28 11.78 9.09
C LYS A 61 5.22 11.31 7.97
N ALA A 62 5.35 10.00 7.78
CA ALA A 62 6.20 9.44 6.74
C ALA A 62 5.70 9.78 5.32
N ILE A 63 4.39 9.72 5.07
CA ILE A 63 3.75 10.12 3.81
C ILE A 63 3.99 11.61 3.54
N ALA A 64 3.82 12.47 4.54
CA ALA A 64 4.04 13.91 4.40
C ALA A 64 5.49 14.20 3.97
N ASN A 65 6.46 13.52 4.59
CA ASN A 65 7.90 13.71 4.36
C ASN A 65 8.45 13.00 3.10
N ALA A 66 7.69 12.10 2.47
CA ALA A 66 8.15 11.39 1.27
C ALA A 66 8.01 12.23 0.00
N ASP A 67 8.96 12.15 -0.92
CA ASP A 67 8.82 12.74 -2.26
C ASP A 67 7.90 11.90 -3.15
N GLU A 68 7.95 10.58 -2.97
CA GLU A 68 7.19 9.62 -3.77
C GLU A 68 6.48 8.59 -2.88
N ILE A 69 5.27 8.22 -3.29
CA ILE A 69 4.46 7.19 -2.68
C ILE A 69 4.40 6.00 -3.63
N HIS A 70 4.96 4.88 -3.19
CA HIS A 70 5.01 3.63 -3.95
C HIS A 70 3.97 2.67 -3.40
N ILE A 71 2.97 2.33 -4.20
CA ILE A 71 1.83 1.53 -3.76
C ILE A 71 1.95 0.13 -4.33
N ILE A 72 1.97 -0.86 -3.45
CA ILE A 72 1.86 -2.28 -3.79
C ILE A 72 0.42 -2.69 -3.50
N TRP A 73 -0.41 -2.69 -4.54
CA TRP A 73 -1.83 -2.92 -4.38
C TRP A 73 -2.15 -4.41 -4.35
N LYS A 74 -2.97 -4.85 -3.41
CA LYS A 74 -3.42 -6.24 -3.34
C LYS A 74 -4.68 -6.39 -4.17
N LYS A 75 -4.62 -7.21 -5.22
CA LYS A 75 -5.80 -7.54 -6.01
C LYS A 75 -6.79 -8.35 -5.16
N ASN A 76 -8.04 -7.92 -5.11
CA ASN A 76 -9.09 -8.74 -4.52
C ASN A 76 -9.49 -9.86 -5.50
N ASN A 77 -8.87 -11.02 -5.36
CA ASN A 77 -9.02 -12.16 -6.26
C ASN A 77 -10.04 -13.21 -5.80
N LEU A 78 -10.83 -12.94 -4.75
CA LEU A 78 -11.78 -13.93 -4.27
C LEU A 78 -12.86 -14.18 -5.33
N ASN A 79 -12.93 -15.41 -5.84
CA ASN A 79 -14.03 -15.85 -6.69
C ASN A 79 -15.31 -15.98 -5.86
N TRP A 80 -16.47 -16.10 -6.52
CA TRP A 80 -17.76 -16.13 -5.82
C TRP A 80 -17.85 -17.30 -4.83
N PHE A 81 -17.25 -18.45 -5.15
CA PHE A 81 -17.19 -19.61 -4.25
C PHE A 81 -16.32 -19.32 -3.03
N GLN A 82 -15.15 -18.70 -3.21
CA GLN A 82 -14.28 -18.28 -2.10
C GLN A 82 -14.91 -17.17 -1.25
N LYS A 83 -15.69 -16.26 -1.85
CA LYS A 83 -16.49 -15.25 -1.12
C LYS A 83 -17.60 -15.92 -0.31
N LEU A 84 -18.29 -16.88 -0.90
CA LEU A 84 -19.33 -17.67 -0.25
C LEU A 84 -18.74 -18.50 0.89
N LEU A 85 -17.63 -19.20 0.65
CA LEU A 85 -16.90 -19.97 1.66
C LEU A 85 -16.41 -19.06 2.78
N SER A 86 -15.87 -17.88 2.45
CA SER A 86 -15.46 -16.89 3.45
C SER A 86 -16.64 -16.41 4.29
N TRP A 87 -17.83 -16.25 3.71
CA TRP A 87 -19.05 -15.90 4.45
C TRP A 87 -19.54 -17.03 5.37
N PHE A 88 -19.52 -18.28 4.90
CA PHE A 88 -19.93 -19.45 5.69
C PHE A 88 -18.91 -19.79 6.79
N VAL A 89 -17.63 -19.82 6.46
CA VAL A 89 -16.53 -20.06 7.41
C VAL A 89 -16.43 -18.90 8.40
N GLY A 90 -16.58 -17.66 7.95
CA GLY A 90 -16.59 -16.47 8.81
C GLY A 90 -17.73 -16.46 9.83
N LYS A 91 -18.85 -17.16 9.57
CA LYS A 91 -19.92 -17.40 10.56
C LYS A 91 -19.56 -18.48 11.60
N LEU A 92 -18.68 -19.43 11.27
CA LEU A 92 -18.28 -20.54 12.13
C LEU A 92 -16.98 -20.28 12.91
N GLN A 93 -16.17 -19.32 12.48
CA GLN A 93 -14.83 -19.07 13.01
C GLN A 93 -14.70 -17.68 13.66
N LYS A 94 -14.67 -17.63 15.00
CA LYS A 94 -14.01 -16.57 15.79
C LYS A 94 -12.46 -16.68 15.72
N TRP A 95 -11.89 -17.12 14.60
CA TRP A 95 -10.44 -17.32 14.45
C TRP A 95 -9.84 -16.29 13.51
N GLY A 96 -8.73 -15.67 13.95
CA GLY A 96 -8.02 -14.58 13.27
C GLY A 96 -7.32 -14.95 11.96
N GLY A 97 -8.08 -15.32 10.93
CA GLY A 97 -7.57 -15.77 9.64
C GLY A 97 -8.33 -15.20 8.45
N LEU A 98 -8.27 -13.87 8.28
CA LEU A 98 -8.47 -13.07 7.05
C LEU A 98 -8.64 -11.61 7.49
N GLN A 99 -7.66 -11.09 8.25
CA GLN A 99 -7.68 -9.67 8.58
C GLN A 99 -7.52 -8.88 7.29
N LYS A 100 -8.62 -8.26 6.85
CA LYS A 100 -8.63 -7.36 5.71
C LYS A 100 -7.67 -6.21 6.03
N SER A 101 -6.63 -6.03 5.23
CA SER A 101 -5.68 -4.94 5.43
C SER A 101 -6.30 -3.64 4.91
N GLU A 102 -7.17 -3.03 5.72
CA GLU A 102 -7.81 -1.75 5.39
C GLU A 102 -6.82 -0.58 5.43
N GLY A 103 -5.68 -0.74 6.11
CA GLY A 103 -4.65 0.28 6.23
C GLY A 103 -4.15 0.82 4.89
N SER A 104 -3.99 -0.03 3.87
CA SER A 104 -3.52 0.42 2.55
C SER A 104 -4.51 1.35 1.85
N TYR A 105 -5.83 1.20 2.10
CA TYR A 105 -6.85 2.13 1.59
C TYR A 105 -6.77 3.47 2.32
N PHE A 106 -6.59 3.44 3.64
CA PHE A 106 -6.43 4.63 4.46
C PHE A 106 -5.19 5.43 4.08
N ASP A 107 -4.02 4.77 3.99
CA ASP A 107 -2.76 5.38 3.55
C ASP A 107 -2.85 5.92 2.12
N PHE A 108 -3.56 5.21 1.22
CA PHE A 108 -3.81 5.71 -0.13
C PHE A 108 -4.66 6.98 -0.12
N GLY A 109 -5.73 7.01 0.68
CA GLY A 109 -6.57 8.20 0.85
C GLY A 109 -5.77 9.40 1.38
N MET A 110 -4.94 9.18 2.41
CA MET A 110 -4.02 10.20 2.93
C MET A 110 -3.04 10.69 1.87
N SER A 111 -2.47 9.78 1.08
CA SER A 111 -1.51 10.11 0.01
C SER A 111 -2.15 10.93 -1.10
N PHE A 112 -3.36 10.53 -1.52
CA PHE A 112 -4.14 11.26 -2.51
C PHE A 112 -4.49 12.67 -2.03
N MET A 113 -4.89 12.82 -0.76
CA MET A 113 -5.14 14.13 -0.17
C MET A 113 -3.86 14.96 -0.02
N ALA A 114 -2.75 14.34 0.39
CA ALA A 114 -1.46 15.04 0.52
C ALA A 114 -1.02 15.67 -0.81
N GLN A 115 -1.33 15.02 -1.93
CA GLN A 115 -1.05 15.54 -3.28
C GLN A 115 -1.77 16.85 -3.59
N HIS A 116 -2.92 17.14 -2.95
CA HIS A 116 -3.59 18.43 -3.10
C HIS A 116 -2.74 19.58 -2.54
N PHE A 117 -2.05 19.34 -1.43
CA PHE A 117 -1.17 20.32 -0.79
C PHE A 117 0.28 20.26 -1.27
N LEU A 118 0.68 19.12 -1.83
CA LEU A 118 2.03 18.83 -2.32
C LEU A 118 1.92 18.29 -3.76
N PRO A 119 1.68 19.17 -4.76
CA PRO A 119 1.33 18.75 -6.12
C PRO A 119 2.42 17.93 -6.82
N ASP A 120 3.68 18.13 -6.43
CA ASP A 120 4.82 17.38 -6.98
C ASP A 120 4.98 15.97 -6.40
N LYS A 121 4.24 15.65 -5.33
CA LYS A 121 4.30 14.32 -4.70
C LYS A 121 3.78 13.27 -5.66
N LYS A 122 4.62 12.30 -6.01
CA LYS A 122 4.26 11.25 -6.98
C LYS A 122 3.55 10.10 -6.29
N ILE A 123 2.55 9.51 -6.97
CA ILE A 123 1.88 8.29 -6.50
C ILE A 123 2.00 7.25 -7.62
N ILE A 124 2.67 6.14 -7.32
CA ILE A 124 3.11 5.14 -8.29
C ILE A 124 2.64 3.76 -7.87
N LEU A 125 1.85 3.11 -8.72
CA LEU A 125 1.49 1.70 -8.59
C LEU A 125 2.67 0.85 -9.06
N VAL A 126 3.27 0.12 -8.12
CA VAL A 126 4.50 -0.64 -8.34
C VAL A 126 4.24 -1.93 -9.12
N ASN A 127 3.20 -2.67 -8.74
CA ASN A 127 2.81 -3.94 -9.35
C ASN A 127 1.79 -3.74 -10.48
N LEU A 128 2.04 -2.76 -11.36
CA LEU A 128 1.14 -2.34 -12.43
C LEU A 128 0.63 -3.52 -13.28
N ASP A 129 1.54 -4.42 -13.66
CA ASP A 129 1.23 -5.57 -14.53
C ASP A 129 0.33 -6.62 -13.87
N MET A 130 0.25 -6.61 -12.53
CA MET A 130 -0.58 -7.53 -11.74
C MET A 130 -2.00 -6.99 -11.53
N ILE A 131 -2.19 -5.68 -11.69
CA ILE A 131 -3.46 -4.99 -11.42
C ILE A 131 -4.12 -4.65 -12.74
N LYS A 132 -5.19 -5.38 -13.08
CA LYS A 132 -5.94 -5.11 -14.31
C LYS A 132 -6.94 -3.97 -14.07
N PRO A 133 -7.11 -3.04 -15.03
CA PRO A 133 -8.20 -2.08 -15.00
C PRO A 133 -9.57 -2.77 -14.93
N THR A 134 -10.53 -2.10 -14.34
CA THR A 134 -11.93 -2.57 -14.22
C THR A 134 -12.85 -1.79 -15.17
N GLY A 135 -14.03 -2.32 -15.49
CA GLY A 135 -14.99 -1.68 -16.39
C GLY A 135 -15.68 -0.40 -15.85
N GLY A 136 -15.42 0.01 -14.62
CA GLY A 136 -16.05 1.19 -14.00
C GLY A 136 -15.16 1.87 -12.96
N LYS A 137 -15.73 2.73 -12.11
CA LYS A 137 -14.99 3.43 -11.05
C LYS A 137 -14.45 2.44 -10.02
N SER A 138 -13.13 2.45 -9.82
CA SER A 138 -12.43 1.60 -8.86
C SER A 138 -11.12 2.24 -8.41
N PHE A 139 -10.57 1.76 -7.30
CA PHE A 139 -9.25 2.20 -6.83
C PHE A 139 -8.14 1.79 -7.80
N GLU A 140 -8.26 0.61 -8.42
CA GLU A 140 -7.36 0.11 -9.44
C GLU A 140 -7.25 1.12 -10.59
N ASN A 141 -8.38 1.58 -11.13
CA ASN A 141 -8.40 2.55 -12.21
C ASN A 141 -7.81 3.91 -11.80
N VAL A 142 -8.06 4.36 -10.57
CA VAL A 142 -7.45 5.59 -10.04
C VAL A 142 -5.94 5.45 -9.92
N LEU A 143 -5.44 4.33 -9.40
CA LEU A 143 -4.00 4.06 -9.25
C LEU A 143 -3.29 3.98 -10.62
N HIS A 144 -3.93 3.37 -11.63
CA HIS A 144 -3.46 3.40 -13.01
C HIS A 144 -3.32 4.83 -13.53
N ALA A 145 -4.35 5.67 -13.34
CA ALA A 145 -4.34 7.06 -13.79
C ALA A 145 -3.26 7.90 -13.08
N LEU A 146 -3.12 7.77 -11.77
CA LEU A 146 -2.10 8.46 -10.97
C LEU A 146 -0.68 8.05 -11.37
N THR A 147 -0.47 6.76 -11.65
CA THR A 147 0.83 6.24 -12.10
C THR A 147 1.19 6.81 -13.46
N LYS A 148 0.23 6.83 -14.40
CA LYS A 148 0.42 7.43 -15.73
C LYS A 148 0.76 8.92 -15.62
N ARG A 149 0.13 9.64 -14.69
CA ARG A 149 0.41 11.06 -14.46
C ARG A 149 1.81 11.29 -13.88
N SER A 150 2.25 10.46 -12.94
CA SER A 150 3.54 10.61 -12.24
C SER A 150 4.77 10.27 -13.10
N ARG A 151 4.56 9.56 -14.21
CA ARG A 151 5.61 9.15 -15.18
C ARG A 151 5.74 10.09 -16.38
N LYS A 152 4.85 11.08 -16.52
CA LYS A 152 5.02 12.19 -17.46
C LYS A 152 5.96 13.22 -16.85
#